data_AF-A0A4Q2IY72-F1
#
_entry.id   AF-A0A4Q2IY72-F1
#
_cell.length_a   1.000
_cell.length_b   1.000
_cell.length_c   1.000
_cell.angle_alpha   90.00
_cell.angle_beta   90.00
_cell.angle_gamma   90.00
#
_symmetry.space_group_name_H-M   'P 1'
#
loop_
_entity.id
_entity.type
_entity.pdbx_description
1 polymer ?
#
loop_
_entity_poly.entity_id
_entity_poly.type
_entity_poly.pdbx_seq_one_letter_code
_entity_poly.pdbx_strand_id
1 'polypeptide(L)'
;MKMIAAALLLLSAPALSGPLSKFDEKEPVADYDTPASIGDVERCLIDMDGWLAPNVYRQPDRPDRVTLVWIAGGVGAGKAAARIDLSVTPAGTHVRSWMPAKQALACAPMRPAS
;
A
#
# COMPACT_ATOMS: atom_id res chain seq x y z
N MET A 1 -16.46 -1.46 56.13
CA MET A 1 -16.52 -0.73 54.86
C MET A 1 -15.87 -1.58 53.78
N LYS A 2 -16.64 -2.13 52.85
CA LYS A 2 -16.14 -2.91 51.70
C LYS A 2 -16.33 -2.05 50.45
N MET A 3 -15.24 -1.53 49.89
CA MET A 3 -15.29 -0.88 48.58
C MET A 3 -15.36 -1.96 47.51
N ILE A 4 -16.47 -2.01 46.79
CA ILE A 4 -16.61 -2.80 45.56
C ILE A 4 -15.99 -1.95 44.45
N ALA A 5 -14.75 -2.27 44.08
CA ALA A 5 -14.11 -1.68 42.90
C ALA A 5 -14.76 -2.29 41.66
N ALA A 6 -15.59 -1.48 40.97
CA ALA A 6 -16.16 -1.82 39.68
C ALA A 6 -15.04 -1.82 38.63
N ALA A 7 -14.58 -3.02 38.24
CA ALA A 7 -13.70 -3.20 37.10
C ALA A 7 -14.50 -2.93 35.82
N LEU A 8 -14.45 -1.71 35.29
CA LEU A 8 -14.87 -1.42 33.93
C LEU A 8 -13.89 -2.11 32.97
N LEU A 9 -14.27 -3.29 32.49
CA LEU A 9 -13.66 -3.94 31.33
C LEU A 9 -13.99 -3.11 30.09
N LEU A 10 -13.09 -2.20 29.73
CA LEU A 10 -13.06 -1.55 28.43
C LEU A 10 -12.81 -2.62 27.36
N LEU A 11 -13.90 -3.21 26.86
CA LEU A 11 -13.89 -4.01 25.65
C LEU A 11 -13.57 -3.06 24.49
N SER A 12 -12.29 -2.95 24.14
CA SER A 12 -11.87 -2.38 22.86
C SER A 12 -12.56 -3.20 21.78
N ALA A 13 -13.56 -2.61 21.10
CA ALA A 13 -14.15 -3.21 19.93
C ALA A 13 -13.00 -3.58 18.97
N PRO A 14 -13.00 -4.78 18.37
CA PRO A 14 -12.03 -5.10 17.34
C PRO A 14 -12.18 -4.03 16.27
N ALA A 15 -11.15 -3.22 16.07
CA ALA A 15 -11.11 -2.29 14.96
C ALA A 15 -11.24 -3.16 13.71
N LEU A 16 -12.42 -3.15 13.10
CA LEU A 16 -12.67 -3.87 11.86
C LEU A 16 -11.72 -3.22 10.85
N SER A 17 -10.58 -3.85 10.62
CA SER A 17 -9.63 -3.40 9.61
C SER A 17 -10.40 -3.27 8.30
N GLY A 18 -10.49 -2.05 7.78
CA GLY A 18 -11.02 -1.79 6.45
C GLY A 18 -10.25 -2.59 5.37
N PRO A 19 -10.78 -2.65 4.15
CA PRO A 19 -10.20 -3.45 3.07
C PRO A 19 -8.75 -3.09 2.72
N LEU A 20 -8.27 -1.90 3.14
CA LEU A 20 -6.90 -1.42 2.94
C LEU A 20 -5.99 -1.64 4.16
N SER A 21 -6.51 -1.54 5.39
CA SER A 21 -5.67 -1.64 6.60
C SER A 21 -5.13 -3.04 6.84
N LYS A 22 -5.74 -4.07 6.25
CA LYS A 22 -5.23 -5.45 6.29
C LYS A 22 -3.83 -5.60 5.69
N PHE A 23 -3.40 -4.65 4.86
CA PHE A 23 -2.04 -4.63 4.33
C PHE A 23 -1.06 -4.04 5.34
N ASP A 24 -1.50 -3.11 6.19
CA ASP A 24 -0.66 -2.53 7.25
C ASP A 24 -0.35 -3.56 8.35
N GLU A 25 -1.17 -4.61 8.48
CA GLU A 25 -0.95 -5.75 9.38
C GLU A 25 0.05 -6.80 8.84
N LYS A 26 0.56 -6.61 7.61
CA LYS A 26 1.47 -7.56 6.94
C LYS A 26 2.72 -6.87 6.46
N GLU A 27 3.85 -7.57 6.57
CA GLU A 27 5.09 -7.11 5.95
C GLU A 27 4.92 -7.02 4.42
N PRO A 28 5.45 -5.95 3.79
CA PRO A 28 5.46 -5.86 2.34
C PRO A 28 6.36 -6.95 1.74
N VAL A 29 5.99 -7.43 0.55
CA VAL A 29 6.78 -8.40 -0.24
C VAL A 29 8.03 -7.74 -0.80
N ALA A 30 8.01 -6.41 -0.99
CA ALA A 30 9.16 -5.63 -1.38
C ALA A 30 9.11 -4.24 -0.75
N ASP A 31 10.27 -3.78 -0.26
CA ASP A 31 10.48 -2.47 0.35
C ASP A 31 11.87 -1.96 -0.07
N TYR A 32 11.92 -0.95 -0.95
CA TYR A 32 13.17 -0.48 -1.56
C TYR A 32 13.05 0.89 -2.24
N ASP A 33 14.19 1.48 -2.58
CA ASP A 33 14.27 2.69 -3.39
C ASP A 33 14.62 2.38 -4.86
N THR A 34 13.95 3.09 -5.77
CA THR A 34 14.28 3.14 -7.20
C THR A 34 14.69 4.56 -7.60
N PRO A 35 15.65 4.73 -8.53
CA PRO A 35 15.94 6.05 -9.10
C PRO A 35 14.83 6.59 -10.00
N ALA A 36 13.86 5.76 -10.40
CA ALA A 36 12.75 6.20 -11.24
C ALA A 36 11.86 7.23 -10.52
N SER A 37 11.32 8.18 -11.29
CA SER A 37 10.41 9.18 -10.73
C SER A 37 9.07 8.56 -10.36
N ILE A 38 8.38 9.13 -9.36
CA ILE A 38 7.11 8.57 -8.88
C ILE A 38 6.06 8.51 -9.99
N GLY A 39 6.07 9.49 -10.90
CA GLY A 39 5.17 9.54 -12.03
C GLY A 39 5.48 8.50 -13.10
N ASP A 40 6.75 8.14 -13.33
CA ASP A 40 7.11 7.08 -14.28
C ASP A 40 6.75 5.70 -13.71
N VAL A 41 7.03 5.48 -12.43
CA VAL A 41 6.66 4.24 -11.72
C VAL A 41 5.15 4.06 -11.72
N GLU A 42 4.40 5.10 -11.36
CA GLU A 42 2.94 5.08 -11.37
C GLU A 42 2.36 4.82 -12.76
N ARG A 43 2.84 5.51 -13.80
CA ARG A 43 2.37 5.31 -15.17
C ARG A 43 2.58 3.87 -15.63
N CYS A 44 3.74 3.28 -15.34
CA CYS A 44 4.01 1.88 -15.65
C CYS A 44 3.07 0.93 -14.89
N LEU A 45 2.87 1.15 -13.59
CA LEU A 45 2.01 0.31 -12.76
C LEU A 45 0.54 0.36 -13.20
N ILE A 46 0.08 1.49 -13.72
CA ILE A 46 -1.29 1.64 -14.24
C ILE A 46 -1.50 0.83 -15.53
N ASP A 47 -0.45 0.70 -16.35
CA ASP A 47 -0.50 0.14 -17.70
C ASP A 47 0.26 -1.21 -17.81
N MET A 48 0.21 -2.03 -16.75
CA MET A 48 0.87 -3.34 -16.76
C MET A 48 0.07 -4.37 -17.56
N ASP A 49 0.74 -5.04 -18.50
CA ASP A 49 0.16 -6.13 -19.28
C ASP A 49 -0.41 -7.25 -18.40
N GLY A 50 -1.65 -7.65 -18.69
CA GLY A 50 -2.35 -8.74 -17.99
C GLY A 50 -2.89 -8.37 -16.61
N TRP A 51 -2.78 -7.11 -16.19
CA TRP A 51 -3.37 -6.60 -14.94
C TRP A 51 -4.48 -5.59 -15.25
N LEU A 52 -5.52 -5.59 -14.42
CA LEU A 52 -6.51 -4.50 -14.45
C LEU A 52 -5.85 -3.22 -13.95
N ALA A 53 -6.31 -2.07 -14.44
CA ALA A 53 -5.86 -0.78 -13.92
C ALA A 53 -6.18 -0.67 -12.41
N PRO A 54 -5.25 -0.19 -11.58
CA PRO A 54 -5.49 0.01 -10.16
C PRO A 54 -6.40 1.21 -9.89
N ASN A 55 -6.96 1.24 -8.69
CA ASN A 55 -7.48 2.47 -8.11
C ASN A 55 -6.31 3.28 -7.56
N VAL A 56 -6.22 4.55 -7.94
CA VAL A 56 -5.14 5.45 -7.53
C VAL A 56 -5.67 6.39 -6.45
N TYR A 57 -5.08 6.32 -5.26
CA TYR A 57 -5.43 7.15 -4.12
C TYR A 57 -4.32 8.18 -3.89
N ARG A 58 -4.71 9.45 -3.97
CA ARG A 58 -3.87 10.60 -3.63
C ARG A 58 -4.48 11.36 -2.46
N GLN A 59 -3.62 11.80 -1.55
CA GLN A 59 -4.03 12.58 -0.40
C GLN A 59 -3.63 14.04 -0.63
N PRO A 60 -4.56 15.00 -0.61
CA PRO A 60 -4.23 16.42 -0.81
C PRO A 60 -3.20 16.96 0.19
N ASP A 61 -3.18 16.42 1.41
CA ASP A 61 -2.22 16.76 2.48
C ASP A 61 -0.86 16.07 2.33
N ARG A 62 -0.73 15.07 1.44
CA ARG A 62 0.51 14.31 1.18
C ARG A 62 0.71 14.11 -0.32
N PRO A 63 1.01 15.19 -1.06
CA PRO A 63 1.13 15.14 -2.52
C PRO A 63 2.34 14.34 -3.00
N ASP A 64 3.30 14.08 -2.11
CA ASP A 64 4.50 13.25 -2.30
C ASP A 64 4.22 11.75 -2.22
N ARG A 65 2.97 11.34 -1.98
CA ARG A 65 2.57 9.94 -1.81
C ARG A 65 1.46 9.54 -2.77
N VAL A 66 1.52 8.30 -3.23
CA VAL A 66 0.42 7.67 -3.95
C VAL A 66 0.28 6.23 -3.51
N THR A 67 -0.95 5.79 -3.31
CA THR A 67 -1.28 4.40 -3.03
C THR A 67 -2.09 3.86 -4.19
N LEU A 68 -1.63 2.77 -4.80
CA LEU A 68 -2.35 2.08 -5.87
C LEU A 68 -2.89 0.74 -5.33
N VAL A 69 -4.15 0.45 -5.63
CA VAL A 69 -4.85 -0.74 -5.13
C VAL A 69 -5.56 -1.47 -6.25
N TRP A 70 -5.24 -2.74 -6.42
CA TRP A 70 -5.96 -3.63 -7.33
C TRP A 70 -7.07 -4.34 -6.58
N ILE A 71 -8.29 -4.34 -7.12
CA ILE A 71 -9.45 -5.01 -6.54
C ILE A 71 -9.71 -6.31 -7.31
N ALA A 72 -9.65 -7.45 -6.62
CA ALA A 72 -10.01 -8.74 -7.21
C ALA A 72 -11.51 -8.78 -7.54
N GLY A 73 -11.86 -9.22 -8.74
CA GLY A 73 -13.25 -9.32 -9.20
C GLY A 73 -13.85 -8.02 -9.73
N GLY A 74 -13.04 -6.97 -9.92
CA GLY A 74 -13.47 -5.69 -10.51
C GLY A 74 -14.05 -4.69 -9.51
N VAL A 75 -14.45 -3.53 -10.05
CA VAL A 75 -15.01 -2.40 -9.28
C VAL A 75 -16.40 -2.80 -8.76
N GLY A 76 -16.47 -3.34 -7.54
CA GLY A 76 -17.71 -3.75 -6.88
C GLY A 76 -17.57 -4.96 -5.96
N ALA A 77 -16.56 -5.80 -6.17
CA ALA A 77 -16.30 -6.98 -5.34
C ALA A 77 -15.66 -6.63 -3.97
N GLY A 78 -15.11 -5.42 -3.84
CA GLY A 78 -14.63 -4.85 -2.56
C GLY A 78 -13.37 -5.52 -1.96
N LYS A 79 -12.81 -6.54 -2.61
CA LYS A 79 -11.64 -7.27 -2.09
C LYS A 79 -10.35 -6.75 -2.73
N ALA A 80 -9.60 -5.93 -2.00
CA ALA A 80 -8.27 -5.53 -2.41
C ALA A 80 -7.34 -6.76 -2.53
N ALA A 81 -6.78 -6.98 -3.72
CA ALA A 81 -5.92 -8.10 -4.09
C ALA A 81 -4.44 -7.77 -3.93
N ALA A 82 -4.06 -6.54 -4.27
CA ALA A 82 -2.70 -6.04 -4.15
C ALA A 82 -2.72 -4.55 -3.82
N ARG A 83 -1.65 -4.10 -3.17
CA ARG A 83 -1.40 -2.70 -2.83
C ARG A 83 0.07 -2.39 -3.13
N ILE A 84 0.32 -1.19 -3.62
CA ILE A 84 1.66 -0.60 -3.65
C ILE A 84 1.55 0.84 -3.19
N ASP A 85 2.45 1.22 -2.30
CA ASP A 85 2.62 2.59 -1.86
C ASP A 85 3.90 3.13 -2.45
N LEU A 86 3.81 4.32 -3.05
CA LEU A 86 4.95 5.07 -3.56
C LEU A 86 5.09 6.35 -2.75
N SER A 87 6.32 6.72 -2.42
CA SER A 87 6.63 8.03 -1.85
C SER A 87 7.87 8.61 -2.47
N VAL A 88 7.87 9.92 -2.72
CA VAL A 88 9.04 10.62 -3.26
C VAL A 88 10.19 10.58 -2.24
N THR A 89 11.40 10.35 -2.73
CA THR A 89 12.64 10.52 -1.97
C THR A 89 13.56 11.49 -2.72
N PRO A 90 14.61 12.04 -2.06
CA PRO A 90 15.61 12.87 -2.76
C PRO A 90 16.29 12.15 -3.93
N ALA A 91 16.28 10.82 -3.91
CA ALA A 91 16.98 9.99 -4.87
C ALA A 91 16.06 9.33 -5.91
N GLY A 92 14.74 9.56 -5.86
CA GLY A 92 13.75 8.95 -6.75
C GLY A 92 12.45 8.62 -6.02
N THR A 93 12.09 7.34 -6.03
CA THR A 93 10.84 6.85 -5.43
C THR A 93 11.12 5.70 -4.48
N HIS A 94 10.56 5.77 -3.29
CA HIS A 94 10.49 4.65 -2.36
C HIS A 94 9.24 3.82 -2.65
N VAL A 95 9.40 2.51 -2.67
CA VAL A 95 8.39 1.53 -3.08
C VAL A 95 8.15 0.55 -1.95
N ARG A 96 6.91 0.48 -1.45
CA ARG A 96 6.44 -0.58 -0.55
C ARG A 96 5.32 -1.34 -1.22
N SER A 97 5.49 -2.64 -1.43
CA SER A 97 4.60 -3.43 -2.26
C SER A 97 4.13 -4.70 -1.58
N TRP A 98 2.82 -4.94 -1.65
CA TRP A 98 2.16 -6.20 -1.29
C TRP A 98 1.67 -6.95 -2.54
N MET A 99 2.11 -6.52 -3.73
CA MET A 99 2.00 -7.29 -4.97
C MET A 99 3.22 -8.22 -5.10
N PRO A 100 3.20 -9.22 -6.00
CA PRO A 100 4.37 -10.04 -6.19
C PRO A 100 5.56 -9.19 -6.71
N ALA A 101 6.75 -9.41 -6.14
CA ALA A 101 7.90 -8.53 -6.32
C ALA A 101 8.30 -8.34 -7.80
N LYS A 102 8.12 -9.37 -8.64
CA LYS A 102 8.47 -9.32 -10.07
C LYS A 102 7.77 -8.18 -10.80
N GLN A 103 6.49 -7.93 -10.50
CA GLN A 103 5.71 -6.87 -11.15
C GLN A 103 6.16 -5.49 -10.67
N ALA A 104 6.36 -5.32 -9.36
CA ALA A 104 6.85 -4.06 -8.80
C ALA A 104 8.23 -3.70 -9.41
N LEU A 105 9.15 -4.68 -9.47
CA LEU A 105 10.50 -4.49 -10.01
C LEU A 105 10.53 -4.20 -11.51
N ALA A 106 9.55 -4.67 -12.28
CA ALA A 106 9.45 -4.37 -13.71
C ALA A 106 9.19 -2.88 -13.97
N CYS A 107 8.38 -2.24 -13.10
CA CYS A 107 8.05 -0.81 -13.21
C CYS A 107 8.94 0.11 -12.36
N ALA A 108 9.56 -0.43 -11.32
CA ALA A 108 10.47 0.28 -10.42
C ALA A 108 11.70 -0.59 -10.17
N PRO A 109 12.66 -0.65 -11.11
CA PRO A 109 13.88 -1.41 -10.91
C PRO A 109 14.69 -0.84 -9.74
N MET A 110 15.18 -1.71 -8.87
CA MET A 110 16.05 -1.33 -7.76
C MET A 110 17.29 -0.59 -8.27
N ARG A 111 17.79 0.35 -7.46
CA ARG A 111 19.13 0.87 -7.69
C ARG A 111 20.15 -0.27 -7.56
N PRO A 112 21.07 -0.46 -8.54
CA PRO A 112 22.16 -1.42 -8.37
C PRO A 112 22.98 -1.03 -7.14
N ALA A 113 23.37 -2.02 -6.34
CA ALA A 113 24.30 -1.79 -5.23
C ALA A 113 25.61 -1.25 -5.81
N SER A 114 25.96 -0.02 -5.43
CA SER A 114 27.22 0.64 -5.77
C SER A 114 28.37 0.05 -4.99
#